data_AF-X1SFP3-F1
#
_entry.id   AF-X1SFP3-F1
#
_cell.length_a   1.000
_cell.length_b   1.000
_cell.length_c   1.000
_cell.angle_alpha   90.00
_cell.angle_beta   90.00
_cell.angle_gamma   90.00
#
_symmetry.space_group_name_H-M   'P 1'
#
loop_
_entity.id
_entity.type
_entity.pdbx_description
1 polymer ?
#
loop_
_entity_poly.entity_id
_entity_poly.type
_entity_poly.pdbx_seq_one_letter_code
_entity_poly.pdbx_strand_id
1 'polypeptide(L)'
;DANLGGVGFFNFKGDTWYHHPTLNQMKNYKTSGEGTSKLDLFEILWEIPGVKLIYYKDEANTAEKGIIYLERRDVKNNKVLKGRIEYYGAGKNQKTKYVFDDEDLFGYVDNEKSYALLDNKSHSIDEWVATTFQTDFINIIDQLPRHFKNPRSCDIIVSTEGEYNFNFEHGKTKGITPYSHDIASRNSMLVPLIIGGSPEIPNLELEYCKTTDIVPTLLDLLGMKPSSSVIGKSILTYK
;
A
#
# COMPACT_ATOMS: atom_id res chain seq x y z
N ASP A 1 17.84 1.61 -7.97
CA ASP A 1 16.90 1.50 -9.10
C ASP A 1 15.60 2.16 -8.69
N ALA A 2 14.91 2.84 -9.61
CA ALA A 2 13.66 3.52 -9.29
C ALA A 2 12.70 3.50 -10.47
N ASN A 3 11.42 3.36 -10.16
CA ASN A 3 10.31 3.68 -11.04
C ASN A 3 9.50 4.78 -10.36
N LEU A 4 9.11 5.83 -11.07
CA LEU A 4 8.27 6.91 -10.54
C LEU A 4 7.28 7.37 -11.62
N GLY A 5 6.00 7.13 -11.32
CA GLY A 5 4.81 7.70 -11.95
C GLY A 5 4.09 8.66 -11.01
N GLY A 6 2.80 8.42 -10.76
CA GLY A 6 2.09 8.99 -9.61
C GLY A 6 2.47 8.31 -8.29
N VAL A 7 3.00 7.09 -8.39
CA VAL A 7 3.67 6.37 -7.29
C VAL A 7 5.09 6.05 -7.71
N GLY A 8 6.01 6.16 -6.75
CA GLY A 8 7.39 5.77 -6.94
C GLY A 8 7.79 4.62 -6.04
N PHE A 9 8.58 3.70 -6.59
CA PHE A 9 9.18 2.58 -5.89
C PHE A 9 10.70 2.73 -5.97
N PHE A 10 11.34 2.98 -4.84
CA PHE A 10 12.76 3.25 -4.76
C PHE A 10 13.51 2.09 -4.11
N ASN A 11 14.50 1.57 -4.83
CA ASN A 11 15.41 0.53 -4.37
C ASN A 11 16.82 1.11 -4.27
N PHE A 12 17.39 1.07 -3.08
CA PHE A 12 18.70 1.58 -2.74
C PHE A 12 19.67 0.44 -2.47
N LYS A 13 20.96 0.71 -2.71
CA LYS A 13 21.99 -0.31 -2.53
C LYS A 13 22.31 -0.45 -1.03
N GLY A 14 22.08 -1.64 -0.47
CA GLY A 14 22.64 -2.04 0.83
C GLY A 14 24.08 -2.53 0.72
N ASP A 15 24.54 -3.31 1.71
CA ASP A 15 25.90 -3.85 1.71
C ASP A 15 26.17 -4.81 0.54
N THR A 16 25.10 -5.48 0.07
CA THR A 16 25.14 -6.35 -1.11
C THR A 16 23.87 -6.15 -1.95
N TRP A 17 23.84 -6.73 -3.16
CA TRP A 17 22.66 -6.67 -4.03
C TRP A 17 21.43 -7.42 -3.49
N TYR A 18 21.62 -8.34 -2.54
CA TYR A 18 20.55 -9.16 -1.95
C TYR A 18 19.98 -8.56 -0.66
N HIS A 19 20.56 -7.48 -0.16
CA HIS A 19 20.21 -6.91 1.14
C HIS A 19 19.74 -5.47 0.96
N HIS A 20 18.55 -5.19 1.49
CA HIS A 20 18.05 -3.84 1.65
C HIS A 20 18.95 -3.05 2.61
N PRO A 21 19.17 -1.74 2.38
CA PRO A 21 19.88 -0.92 3.34
C PRO A 21 19.09 -0.76 4.64
N THR A 22 19.81 -0.60 5.73
CA THR A 22 19.29 -0.16 7.03
C THR A 22 18.74 1.28 6.92
N LEU A 23 17.82 1.65 7.80
CA LEU A 23 17.34 3.03 7.94
C LEU A 23 18.50 3.99 8.21
N ASN A 24 19.49 3.57 9.01
CA ASN A 24 20.68 4.39 9.25
C ASN A 24 21.53 4.59 7.98
N GLN A 25 21.67 3.55 7.14
CA GLN A 25 22.32 3.67 5.83
C GLN A 25 21.54 4.60 4.89
N MET A 26 20.20 4.57 4.93
CA MET A 26 19.38 5.47 4.11
C MET A 26 19.43 6.94 4.58
N LYS A 27 19.53 7.19 5.89
CA LYS A 27 19.76 8.54 6.44
C LYS A 27 21.15 9.09 6.15
N ASN A 28 22.12 8.20 5.94
CA ASN A 28 23.53 8.54 5.69
C ASN A 28 23.96 8.07 4.30
N TYR A 29 23.06 8.11 3.33
CA TYR A 29 23.25 7.45 2.05
C TYR A 29 24.42 8.08 1.29
N LYS A 30 25.41 7.24 0.96
CA LYS A 30 26.56 7.67 0.19
C LYS A 30 26.22 7.59 -1.29
N THR A 31 26.26 8.73 -1.97
CA THR A 31 26.03 8.78 -3.41
C THR A 31 27.15 8.04 -4.17
N SER A 32 26.82 7.48 -5.33
CA SER A 32 27.76 6.73 -6.16
C SER A 32 28.67 7.62 -7.03
N GLY A 33 28.48 8.94 -7.01
CA GLY A 33 29.29 9.90 -7.76
C GLY A 33 30.59 10.29 -7.04
N GLU A 34 31.39 11.16 -7.65
CA GLU A 34 32.68 11.64 -7.12
C GLU A 34 32.54 12.55 -5.87
N GLY A 35 31.31 12.80 -5.41
CA GLY A 35 31.03 13.58 -4.21
C GLY A 35 31.19 12.78 -2.92
N THR A 36 31.65 13.44 -1.85
CA THR A 36 31.69 12.90 -0.49
C THR A 36 30.43 13.21 0.32
N SER A 37 29.44 13.86 -0.29
CA SER A 37 28.20 14.23 0.38
C SER A 37 27.36 13.01 0.72
N LYS A 38 26.96 12.93 2.00
CA LYS A 38 25.90 12.05 2.46
C LYS A 38 24.57 12.73 2.22
N LEU A 39 23.56 11.95 1.83
CA LEU A 39 22.19 12.40 1.70
C LEU A 39 21.33 11.66 2.72
N ASP A 40 20.38 12.38 3.33
CA ASP A 40 19.26 11.74 3.98
C ASP A 40 18.20 11.47 2.91
N LEU A 41 17.97 10.19 2.59
CA LEU A 41 17.03 9.81 1.55
C LEU A 41 15.58 10.16 1.92
N PHE A 42 15.23 10.21 3.20
CA PHE A 42 13.87 10.56 3.62
C PHE A 42 13.61 12.05 3.37
N GLU A 43 14.61 12.91 3.63
CA GLU A 43 14.52 14.34 3.36
C GLU A 43 14.58 14.67 1.86
N ILE A 44 15.42 13.98 1.08
CA ILE A 44 15.57 14.30 -0.36
C ILE A 44 14.34 13.89 -1.18
N LEU A 45 13.66 12.79 -0.81
CA LEU A 45 12.47 12.32 -1.53
C LEU A 45 11.30 13.29 -1.39
N TRP A 46 11.28 14.04 -0.29
CA TRP A 46 10.35 15.13 -0.03
C TRP A 46 10.56 16.37 -0.91
N GLU A 47 11.72 16.50 -1.57
CA GLU A 47 11.99 17.57 -2.54
C GLU A 47 11.43 17.26 -3.93
N ILE A 48 11.02 16.01 -4.19
CA ILE A 48 10.40 15.63 -5.46
C ILE A 48 9.05 16.35 -5.58
N PRO A 49 8.79 17.09 -6.68
CA PRO A 49 7.55 17.83 -6.85
C PRO A 49 6.32 16.92 -6.73
N GLY A 50 5.35 17.38 -5.92
CA GLY A 50 4.09 16.68 -5.74
C GLY A 50 4.08 15.55 -4.75
N VAL A 51 5.22 15.11 -4.19
CA VAL A 51 5.22 14.03 -3.19
C VAL A 51 4.43 14.48 -1.95
N LYS A 52 3.45 13.65 -1.59
CA LYS A 52 2.56 13.85 -0.44
C LYS A 52 2.66 12.76 0.60
N LEU A 53 3.03 11.55 0.20
CA LEU A 53 3.09 10.37 1.05
C LEU A 53 4.40 9.65 0.85
N ILE A 54 4.98 9.16 1.95
CA ILE A 54 6.14 8.28 1.96
C ILE A 54 5.83 7.08 2.87
N TYR A 55 6.18 5.88 2.40
CA TYR A 55 6.04 4.63 3.15
C TYR A 55 7.35 3.86 3.13
N TYR A 56 7.75 3.29 4.27
CA TYR A 56 8.95 2.47 4.36
C TYR A 56 8.85 1.45 5.50
N LYS A 57 9.59 0.35 5.39
CA LYS A 57 9.61 -0.72 6.40
C LYS A 57 10.63 -0.46 7.50
N ASP A 58 10.32 -0.93 8.71
CA ASP A 58 11.31 -1.05 9.79
C ASP A 58 12.35 -2.15 9.49
N GLU A 59 13.53 -2.02 10.10
CA GLU A 59 14.65 -2.97 9.92
C GLU A 59 14.36 -4.35 10.53
N ALA A 60 13.55 -4.41 11.60
CA ALA A 60 13.24 -5.65 12.30
C ALA A 60 12.09 -6.43 11.65
N ASN A 61 11.60 -6.00 10.48
CA ASN A 61 10.50 -6.63 9.79
C ASN A 61 10.82 -8.07 9.36
N THR A 62 9.85 -8.94 9.61
CA THR A 62 9.88 -10.34 9.18
C THR A 62 8.66 -10.63 8.31
N ALA A 63 8.60 -11.84 7.73
CA ALA A 63 7.42 -12.30 7.02
C ALA A 63 6.16 -12.36 7.91
N GLU A 64 6.32 -12.50 9.23
CA GLU A 64 5.20 -12.72 10.15
C GLU A 64 4.88 -11.54 11.07
N LYS A 65 5.75 -10.53 11.16
CA LYS A 65 5.49 -9.33 11.96
C LYS A 65 6.41 -8.18 11.58
N GLY A 66 5.96 -6.96 11.83
CA GLY A 66 6.76 -5.77 11.58
C GLY A 66 5.99 -4.48 11.68
N ILE A 67 6.66 -3.40 11.32
CA ILE A 67 6.17 -2.03 11.31
C ILE A 67 6.42 -1.43 9.92
N ILE A 68 5.40 -0.78 9.37
CA ILE A 68 5.53 0.09 8.20
C ILE A 68 5.35 1.52 8.70
N TYR A 69 6.36 2.37 8.49
CA TYR A 69 6.28 3.79 8.78
C TYR A 69 5.56 4.52 7.65
N LEU A 70 4.77 5.51 8.05
CA LEU A 70 3.95 6.32 7.18
C LEU A 70 4.26 7.79 7.46
N GLU A 71 4.44 8.56 6.40
CA GLU A 71 4.59 10.00 6.48
C GLU A 71 3.69 10.67 5.44
N ARG A 72 2.98 11.73 5.85
CA ARG A 72 2.15 12.55 4.96
C ARG A 72 2.50 14.02 5.11
N ARG A 73 2.70 14.74 4.02
CA ARG A 73 2.85 16.18 4.04
C ARG A 73 1.47 16.85 4.01
N ASP A 74 1.16 17.63 5.02
CA ASP A 74 0.02 18.55 5.00
C ASP A 74 0.34 19.73 4.08
N VAL A 75 -0.48 19.87 3.04
CA VAL A 75 -0.34 20.90 2.01
C VAL A 75 -0.52 22.32 2.58
N LYS A 76 -1.28 22.48 3.67
CA LYS A 76 -1.63 23.81 4.20
C LYS A 76 -0.50 24.46 4.99
N ASN A 77 0.27 23.68 5.74
CA ASN A 77 1.29 24.18 6.67
C ASN A 77 2.68 23.58 6.43
N ASN A 78 2.83 22.68 5.43
CA ASN A 78 4.05 21.95 5.12
C ASN A 78 4.58 21.09 6.30
N LYS A 79 3.70 20.74 7.26
CA LYS A 79 4.00 19.82 8.36
C LYS A 79 4.00 18.39 7.84
N VAL A 80 4.96 17.59 8.30
CA VAL A 80 4.96 16.14 8.05
C VAL A 80 4.23 15.46 9.20
N LEU A 81 3.06 14.90 8.89
CA LEU A 81 2.30 14.00 9.76
C LEU A 81 2.91 12.61 9.72
N LYS A 82 2.87 11.91 10.84
CA LYS A 82 3.51 10.61 11.01
C LYS A 82 2.53 9.59 11.56
N GLY A 83 2.68 8.36 11.06
CA GLY A 83 1.99 7.21 11.57
C GLY A 83 2.74 5.93 11.26
N ARG A 84 2.14 4.81 11.64
CA ARG A 84 2.69 3.49 11.41
C ARG A 84 1.58 2.45 11.30
N ILE A 85 1.91 1.36 10.62
CA ILE A 85 1.11 0.15 10.57
C ILE A 85 1.91 -0.94 11.28
N GLU A 86 1.35 -1.46 12.36
CA GLU A 86 1.85 -2.66 13.03
C GLU A 86 1.15 -3.86 12.42
N TYR A 87 1.89 -4.89 11.99
CA TYR A 87 1.32 -6.10 11.42
C TYR A 87 1.83 -7.36 12.11
N TYR A 88 1.00 -8.40 12.11
CA TYR A 88 1.39 -9.76 12.45
C TYR A 88 0.62 -10.81 11.64
N GLY A 89 1.18 -12.01 11.55
CA GLY A 89 0.66 -13.12 10.76
C GLY A 89 0.93 -12.98 9.26
N ALA A 90 0.49 -13.99 8.51
CA ALA A 90 0.59 -14.06 7.06
C ALA A 90 -0.67 -14.64 6.41
N GLY A 91 -0.81 -14.43 5.10
CA GLY A 91 -1.96 -14.90 4.33
C GLY A 91 -3.28 -14.37 4.90
N LYS A 92 -4.22 -15.28 5.14
CA LYS A 92 -5.53 -14.98 5.76
C LYS A 92 -5.45 -14.54 7.21
N ASN A 93 -4.40 -14.97 7.91
CA ASN A 93 -4.23 -14.72 9.34
C ASN A 93 -3.52 -13.40 9.61
N GLN A 94 -3.11 -12.67 8.56
CA GLN A 94 -2.52 -11.36 8.74
C GLN A 94 -3.55 -10.41 9.35
N LYS A 95 -3.13 -9.70 10.40
CA LYS A 95 -3.86 -8.61 11.01
C LYS A 95 -2.96 -7.38 11.08
N THR A 96 -3.58 -6.22 10.96
CA THR A 96 -2.89 -4.94 10.90
C THR A 96 -3.57 -3.92 11.82
N LYS A 97 -2.77 -3.06 12.41
CA LYS A 97 -3.20 -2.00 13.31
C LYS A 97 -2.61 -0.69 12.82
N TYR A 98 -3.46 0.32 12.69
CA TYR A 98 -3.05 1.66 12.30
C TYR A 98 -2.89 2.54 13.54
N VAL A 99 -1.76 3.25 13.62
CA VAL A 99 -1.47 4.22 14.69
C VAL A 99 -0.91 5.48 14.05
N PHE A 100 -1.33 6.64 14.51
CA PHE A 100 -0.79 7.93 14.09
C PHE A 100 -0.48 8.78 15.33
N ASP A 101 0.39 9.77 15.16
CA ASP A 101 0.90 10.57 16.28
C ASP A 101 -0.12 11.66 16.68
N ASP A 102 -0.29 12.68 15.83
CA ASP A 102 -1.19 13.81 16.11
C ASP A 102 -2.50 13.72 15.32
N GLU A 103 -2.38 13.48 14.02
CA GLU A 103 -3.46 13.62 13.04
C GLU A 103 -3.48 12.38 12.14
N ASP A 104 -4.68 12.00 11.70
CA ASP A 104 -4.89 10.88 10.80
C ASP A 104 -4.39 11.20 9.37
N LEU A 105 -3.59 10.29 8.82
CA LEU A 105 -2.99 10.45 7.49
C LEU A 105 -3.97 10.10 6.37
N PHE A 106 -5.01 9.31 6.62
CA PHE A 106 -5.88 8.75 5.57
C PHE A 106 -7.36 9.17 5.67
N GLY A 107 -7.72 9.97 6.68
CA GLY A 107 -9.07 10.52 6.84
C GLY A 107 -10.11 9.51 7.35
N TYR A 108 -9.68 8.44 7.99
CA TYR A 108 -10.52 7.46 8.67
C TYR A 108 -11.22 8.00 9.91
N VAL A 109 -10.68 9.04 10.56
CA VAL A 109 -11.31 9.73 11.70
C VAL A 109 -12.64 10.37 11.31
N ASP A 110 -12.73 10.89 10.08
CA ASP A 110 -13.92 11.62 9.59
C ASP A 110 -15.03 10.68 9.09
N ASN A 111 -14.82 9.36 9.12
CA ASN A 111 -15.79 8.36 8.69
C ASN A 111 -16.12 7.42 9.85
N GLU A 112 -17.39 7.41 10.28
CA GLU A 112 -17.85 6.65 11.44
C GLU A 112 -17.50 5.14 11.37
N LYS A 113 -17.60 4.53 10.19
CA LYS A 113 -17.32 3.09 10.03
C LYS A 113 -15.84 2.78 10.22
N SER A 114 -14.95 3.56 9.60
CA SER A 114 -13.50 3.36 9.75
C SER A 114 -12.96 3.85 11.09
N TYR A 115 -13.58 4.86 11.68
CA TYR A 115 -13.21 5.37 13.02
C TYR A 115 -13.32 4.27 14.07
N ALA A 116 -14.32 3.37 13.94
CA ALA A 116 -14.49 2.23 14.83
C ALA A 116 -13.28 1.26 14.86
N LEU A 117 -12.44 1.24 13.82
CA LEU A 117 -11.22 0.43 13.77
C LEU A 117 -9.98 1.16 14.29
N LEU A 118 -10.09 2.45 14.63
CA LEU A 118 -9.04 3.24 15.29
C LEU A 118 -9.05 3.00 16.81
N ASP A 119 -9.30 1.76 17.23
CA ASP A 119 -9.48 1.34 18.62
C ASP A 119 -8.18 0.79 19.27
N ASN A 120 -7.04 1.05 18.63
CA ASN A 120 -5.72 0.57 19.02
C ASN A 120 -5.57 -0.98 18.99
N LYS A 121 -6.47 -1.70 18.31
CA LYS A 121 -6.39 -3.15 18.07
C LYS A 121 -6.03 -3.46 16.63
N SER A 122 -5.76 -4.74 16.37
CA SER A 122 -5.41 -5.25 15.05
C SER A 122 -6.60 -5.94 14.39
N HIS A 123 -6.83 -5.58 13.14
CA HIS A 123 -7.99 -5.98 12.34
C HIS A 123 -7.53 -6.73 11.09
N SER A 124 -8.40 -7.58 10.58
CA SER A 124 -8.20 -8.34 9.34
C SER A 124 -8.43 -7.47 8.10
N ILE A 125 -8.00 -7.99 6.95
CA ILE A 125 -8.29 -7.38 5.64
C ILE A 125 -9.79 -7.19 5.40
N ASP A 126 -10.63 -8.12 5.87
CA ASP A 126 -12.07 -8.04 5.67
C ASP A 126 -12.69 -6.93 6.52
N GLU A 127 -12.22 -6.74 7.76
CA GLU A 127 -12.65 -5.62 8.62
C GLU A 127 -12.22 -4.28 8.03
N TRP A 128 -10.98 -4.16 7.56
CA TRP A 128 -10.49 -2.93 6.93
C TRP A 128 -11.24 -2.58 5.66
N VAL A 129 -11.44 -3.51 4.72
CA VAL A 129 -12.21 -3.21 3.50
C VAL A 129 -13.65 -2.83 3.84
N ALA A 130 -14.32 -3.56 4.76
CA ALA A 130 -15.71 -3.32 5.12
C ALA A 130 -15.99 -1.89 5.63
N THR A 131 -14.97 -1.23 6.16
CA THR A 131 -15.09 0.12 6.74
C THR A 131 -14.44 1.21 5.88
N THR A 132 -13.45 0.86 5.07
CA THR A 132 -12.70 1.84 4.25
C THR A 132 -13.14 1.89 2.79
N PHE A 133 -14.03 1.01 2.32
CA PHE A 133 -14.45 0.96 0.91
C PHE A 133 -15.20 2.21 0.40
N GLN A 134 -15.54 3.17 1.25
CA GLN A 134 -16.11 4.48 0.88
C GLN A 134 -15.15 5.65 1.11
N THR A 135 -13.99 5.38 1.70
CA THR A 135 -12.94 6.38 1.93
C THR A 135 -12.06 6.56 0.71
N ASP A 136 -11.21 7.58 0.73
CA ASP A 136 -10.25 7.82 -0.34
C ASP A 136 -9.10 6.80 -0.34
N PHE A 137 -8.72 6.26 0.82
CA PHE A 137 -7.68 5.22 0.93
C PHE A 137 -8.28 3.88 1.31
N ILE A 138 -8.63 3.08 0.30
CA ILE A 138 -9.28 1.79 0.51
C ILE A 138 -8.25 0.76 0.95
N ASN A 139 -8.41 0.23 2.17
CA ASN A 139 -7.68 -0.94 2.69
C ASN A 139 -6.15 -0.84 2.62
N ILE A 140 -5.60 0.37 2.56
CA ILE A 140 -4.16 0.60 2.42
C ILE A 140 -3.39 0.06 3.65
N ILE A 141 -4.05 0.06 4.81
CA ILE A 141 -3.50 -0.43 6.09
C ILE A 141 -3.15 -1.92 6.03
N ASP A 142 -3.90 -2.74 5.32
CA ASP A 142 -3.56 -4.16 5.14
C ASP A 142 -2.68 -4.40 3.91
N GLN A 143 -2.86 -3.62 2.84
CA GLN A 143 -2.11 -3.79 1.59
C GLN A 143 -0.63 -3.43 1.69
N LEU A 144 -0.27 -2.34 2.39
CA LEU A 144 1.14 -1.91 2.51
C LEU A 144 2.02 -2.98 3.16
N PRO A 145 1.67 -3.57 4.32
CA PRO A 145 2.43 -4.69 4.87
C PRO A 145 2.57 -5.87 3.90
N ARG A 146 1.52 -6.23 3.14
CA ARG A 146 1.61 -7.34 2.17
C ARG A 146 2.62 -7.03 1.06
N HIS A 147 2.70 -5.78 0.61
CA HIS A 147 3.71 -5.35 -0.34
C HIS A 147 5.11 -5.50 0.25
N PHE A 148 5.39 -4.84 1.38
CA PHE A 148 6.74 -4.79 1.98
C PHE A 148 7.25 -6.13 2.51
N LYS A 149 6.35 -7.10 2.78
CA LYS A 149 6.73 -8.48 3.12
C LYS A 149 7.36 -9.24 1.96
N ASN A 150 7.16 -8.80 0.72
CA ASN A 150 7.82 -9.40 -0.43
C ASN A 150 9.32 -9.06 -0.37
N PRO A 151 10.25 -10.03 -0.42
CA PRO A 151 11.69 -9.74 -0.46
C PRO A 151 12.14 -9.01 -1.73
N ARG A 152 11.26 -8.89 -2.74
CA ARG A 152 11.46 -8.06 -3.94
C ARG A 152 10.76 -6.70 -3.87
N SER A 153 10.17 -6.36 -2.73
CA SER A 153 9.59 -5.03 -2.51
C SER A 153 10.68 -3.97 -2.50
N CYS A 154 10.29 -2.74 -2.78
CA CYS A 154 11.20 -1.61 -2.68
C CYS A 154 11.53 -1.24 -1.22
N ASP A 155 12.45 -0.31 -1.04
CA ASP A 155 12.83 0.22 0.28
C ASP A 155 11.88 1.34 0.73
N ILE A 156 11.56 2.23 -0.21
CA ILE A 156 10.71 3.40 0.02
C ILE A 156 9.69 3.49 -1.13
N ILE A 157 8.41 3.62 -0.76
CA ILE A 157 7.35 4.00 -1.69
C ILE A 157 7.04 5.48 -1.46
N VAL A 158 6.86 6.24 -2.53
CA VAL A 158 6.34 7.61 -2.47
C VAL A 158 5.07 7.72 -3.31
N SER A 159 4.16 8.62 -2.95
CA SER A 159 2.97 8.91 -3.77
C SER A 159 2.77 10.41 -3.89
N THR A 160 2.40 10.84 -5.10
CA THR A 160 1.99 12.20 -5.41
C THR A 160 0.47 12.40 -5.32
N GLU A 161 -0.25 11.33 -4.99
CA GLU A 161 -1.72 11.25 -5.06
C GLU A 161 -2.27 11.67 -6.44
N GLY A 162 -1.47 11.53 -7.51
CA GLY A 162 -1.86 11.85 -8.88
C GLY A 162 -1.76 13.32 -9.26
N GLU A 163 -1.31 14.21 -8.36
CA GLU A 163 -1.09 15.62 -8.68
C GLU A 163 0.03 15.80 -9.71
N TYR A 164 1.09 14.99 -9.56
CA TYR A 164 2.20 14.91 -10.49
C TYR A 164 2.33 13.48 -10.99
N ASN A 165 2.49 13.33 -12.29
CA ASN A 165 2.80 12.03 -12.88
C ASN A 165 4.12 12.13 -13.64
N PHE A 166 5.12 11.44 -13.11
CA PHE A 166 6.40 11.30 -13.78
C PHE A 166 6.35 10.13 -14.77
N ASN A 167 7.36 10.03 -15.62
CA ASN A 167 7.50 8.91 -16.52
C ASN A 167 8.93 8.40 -16.39
N PHE A 168 9.33 7.99 -15.19
CA PHE A 168 10.72 7.64 -14.89
C PHE A 168 10.85 6.16 -14.59
N GLU A 169 11.67 5.46 -15.37
CA GLU A 169 11.91 4.03 -15.19
C GLU A 169 13.40 3.73 -15.34
N HIS A 170 13.97 3.02 -14.36
CA HIS A 170 15.35 2.54 -14.40
C HIS A 170 16.39 3.63 -14.71
N GLY A 171 16.21 4.81 -14.09
CA GLY A 171 17.12 5.93 -14.26
C GLY A 171 16.89 6.78 -15.51
N LYS A 172 15.79 6.54 -16.25
CA LYS A 172 15.53 7.22 -17.54
C LYS A 172 14.08 7.67 -17.64
N THR A 173 13.87 8.84 -18.23
CA THR A 173 12.52 9.28 -18.63
C THR A 173 12.03 8.46 -19.84
N LYS A 174 10.78 7.98 -19.79
CA LYS A 174 10.16 7.04 -20.73
C LYS A 174 8.82 7.57 -21.23
N GLY A 175 8.78 8.13 -22.43
CA GLY A 175 7.52 8.61 -23.01
C GLY A 175 6.96 9.85 -22.29
N ILE A 176 5.73 10.23 -22.64
CA ILE A 176 5.07 11.47 -22.22
C ILE A 176 3.58 11.26 -21.93
N THR A 177 3.21 10.19 -21.21
CA THR A 177 1.81 10.02 -20.81
C THR A 177 1.51 10.87 -19.57
N PRO A 178 0.43 11.68 -19.57
CA PRO A 178 0.00 12.39 -18.37
C PRO A 178 -0.73 11.46 -17.39
N TYR A 179 -1.09 10.24 -17.81
CA TYR A 179 -1.91 9.32 -17.03
C TYR A 179 -1.08 8.26 -16.29
N SER A 180 -1.47 7.98 -15.05
CA SER A 180 -0.91 6.97 -14.16
C SER A 180 -2.02 6.18 -13.48
N HIS A 181 -1.64 5.09 -12.83
CA HIS A 181 -2.47 4.34 -11.89
C HIS A 181 -1.70 4.13 -10.57
N ASP A 182 -2.17 3.24 -9.70
CA ASP A 182 -1.51 2.79 -8.46
C ASP A 182 -1.38 3.79 -7.30
N ILE A 183 -1.91 5.01 -7.40
CA ILE A 183 -1.77 6.08 -6.37
C ILE A 183 -2.48 5.81 -5.03
N ALA A 184 -2.96 4.59 -4.79
CA ALA A 184 -3.69 4.13 -3.61
C ALA A 184 -5.00 4.87 -3.30
N SER A 185 -5.31 5.94 -4.05
CA SER A 185 -6.58 6.64 -3.94
C SER A 185 -7.72 5.82 -4.53
N ARG A 186 -8.94 6.10 -4.06
CA ARG A 186 -10.18 5.48 -4.51
C ARG A 186 -10.32 5.46 -6.02
N ASN A 187 -9.97 6.56 -6.68
CA ASN A 187 -10.08 6.71 -8.13
C ASN A 187 -9.17 5.76 -8.92
N SER A 188 -8.11 5.22 -8.31
CA SER A 188 -7.23 4.22 -8.92
C SER A 188 -7.49 2.80 -8.41
N MET A 189 -8.12 2.65 -7.26
CA MET A 189 -8.33 1.36 -6.59
C MET A 189 -9.66 0.68 -6.96
N LEU A 190 -10.65 1.44 -7.43
CA LEU A 190 -11.96 0.91 -7.80
C LEU A 190 -11.97 0.35 -9.21
N VAL A 191 -12.38 -0.92 -9.33
CA VAL A 191 -12.61 -1.59 -10.61
C VAL A 191 -13.97 -2.28 -10.61
N PRO A 192 -14.73 -2.24 -11.72
CA PRO A 192 -16.01 -2.96 -11.80
C PRO A 192 -15.78 -4.46 -11.89
N LEU A 193 -16.63 -5.24 -11.19
CA LEU A 193 -16.74 -6.69 -11.37
C LEU A 193 -18.17 -7.02 -11.79
N ILE A 194 -18.31 -7.66 -12.95
CA ILE A 194 -19.58 -8.18 -13.44
C ILE A 194 -19.38 -9.66 -13.75
N ILE A 195 -20.14 -10.52 -13.08
CA ILE A 195 -20.20 -11.96 -13.36
C ILE A 195 -21.63 -12.25 -13.80
N GLY A 196 -21.79 -12.72 -15.02
CA GLY A 196 -23.09 -13.07 -15.60
C GLY A 196 -22.96 -14.29 -16.50
N GLY A 197 -24.07 -14.97 -16.73
CA GLY A 197 -24.08 -16.18 -17.55
C GLY A 197 -25.21 -17.13 -17.16
N SER A 198 -24.82 -18.30 -16.65
CA SER A 198 -25.74 -19.40 -16.42
C SER A 198 -26.73 -19.14 -15.27
N PRO A 199 -27.88 -19.86 -15.21
CA PRO A 199 -28.89 -19.66 -14.17
C PRO A 199 -28.40 -19.88 -12.73
N GLU A 200 -27.28 -20.57 -12.54
CA GLU A 200 -26.65 -20.81 -11.24
C GLU A 200 -25.95 -19.58 -10.66
N ILE A 201 -25.66 -18.56 -11.49
CA ILE A 201 -25.11 -17.29 -11.03
C ILE A 201 -26.25 -16.48 -10.42
N PRO A 202 -26.22 -16.15 -9.12
CA PRO A 202 -27.29 -15.41 -8.48
C PRO A 202 -27.36 -13.99 -9.02
N ASN A 203 -28.58 -13.45 -9.09
CA ASN A 203 -28.78 -12.02 -9.28
C ASN A 203 -28.50 -11.32 -7.95
N LEU A 204 -27.29 -10.75 -7.83
CA LEU A 204 -26.77 -10.15 -6.60
C LEU A 204 -26.02 -8.86 -6.94
N GLU A 205 -26.32 -7.80 -6.20
CA GLU A 205 -25.55 -6.56 -6.19
C GLU A 205 -24.73 -6.50 -4.90
N LEU A 206 -23.43 -6.25 -5.03
CA LEU A 206 -22.50 -6.16 -3.89
C LEU A 206 -22.02 -4.72 -3.74
N GLU A 207 -22.05 -4.19 -2.50
CA GLU A 207 -21.48 -2.87 -2.22
C GLU A 207 -19.99 -2.79 -2.52
N TYR A 208 -19.27 -3.90 -2.26
CA TYR A 208 -17.85 -4.05 -2.55
C TYR A 208 -17.45 -5.53 -2.59
N CYS A 209 -16.31 -5.80 -3.22
CA CYS A 209 -15.56 -7.04 -3.07
C CYS A 209 -14.07 -6.75 -3.27
N LYS A 210 -13.20 -7.70 -2.93
CA LYS A 210 -11.76 -7.59 -3.23
C LYS A 210 -11.48 -8.33 -4.54
N THR A 211 -10.52 -7.86 -5.32
CA THR A 211 -10.05 -8.60 -6.51
C THR A 211 -9.55 -10.01 -6.17
N THR A 212 -9.05 -10.22 -4.95
CA THR A 212 -8.65 -11.52 -4.43
C THR A 212 -9.81 -12.48 -4.17
N ASP A 213 -11.06 -12.00 -4.17
CA ASP A 213 -12.27 -12.81 -4.03
C ASP A 213 -12.73 -13.42 -5.38
N ILE A 214 -12.19 -12.96 -6.51
CA ILE A 214 -12.57 -13.45 -7.85
C ILE A 214 -12.20 -14.92 -8.03
N VAL A 215 -10.95 -15.29 -7.77
CA VAL A 215 -10.47 -16.67 -7.93
C VAL A 215 -11.28 -17.68 -7.08
N PRO A 216 -11.47 -17.48 -5.75
CA PRO A 216 -12.29 -18.41 -4.97
C PRO A 216 -13.74 -18.45 -5.43
N THR A 217 -14.30 -17.35 -5.94
CA THR A 217 -15.65 -17.33 -6.53
C THR A 217 -15.75 -18.22 -7.77
N LEU A 218 -14.80 -18.09 -8.70
CA LEU A 218 -14.78 -18.89 -9.92
C LEU A 218 -14.61 -20.39 -9.62
N LEU A 219 -13.77 -20.74 -8.63
CA LEU A 219 -13.59 -22.12 -8.21
C LEU A 219 -14.85 -22.68 -7.55
N ASP A 220 -15.56 -21.89 -6.74
CA ASP A 220 -16.82 -22.28 -6.12
C ASP A 220 -17.90 -22.60 -7.16
N LEU A 221 -18.04 -21.75 -8.19
CA LEU A 221 -18.92 -22.00 -9.34
C LEU A 221 -18.58 -23.29 -10.11
N LEU A 222 -17.31 -23.72 -10.09
CA LEU A 222 -16.85 -24.97 -10.70
C LEU A 222 -16.94 -26.18 -9.74
N GLY A 223 -17.43 -26.01 -8.51
CA GLY A 223 -17.43 -27.06 -7.49
C GLY A 223 -16.04 -27.43 -6.99
N MET A 224 -15.07 -26.54 -7.14
CA MET A 224 -13.66 -26.73 -6.76
C MET A 224 -13.31 -25.95 -5.49
N LYS A 225 -12.40 -26.50 -4.67
CA LYS A 225 -11.89 -25.80 -3.49
C LYS A 225 -10.64 -24.99 -3.84
N PRO A 226 -10.55 -23.71 -3.42
CA PRO A 226 -9.32 -22.94 -3.57
C PRO A 226 -8.18 -23.53 -2.71
N SER A 227 -6.94 -23.29 -3.14
CA SER A 227 -5.76 -23.55 -2.31
C SER A 227 -5.88 -22.82 -0.96
N SER A 228 -5.32 -23.40 0.10
CA SER A 228 -5.27 -22.77 1.43
C SER A 228 -4.50 -21.44 1.44
N SER A 229 -3.64 -21.20 0.44
CA SER A 229 -2.88 -19.96 0.27
C SER A 229 -3.70 -18.79 -0.30
N VAL A 230 -4.85 -19.04 -0.92
CA VAL A 230 -5.73 -17.98 -1.47
C VAL A 230 -6.34 -17.20 -0.33
N ILE A 231 -6.14 -15.88 -0.26
CA ILE A 231 -6.62 -15.06 0.86
C ILE A 231 -8.11 -14.75 0.78
N GLY A 232 -8.64 -14.52 -0.43
CA GLY A 232 -10.03 -14.15 -0.63
C GLY A 232 -11.03 -15.26 -0.28
N LYS A 233 -12.31 -14.89 -0.37
CA LYS A 233 -13.47 -15.75 -0.15
C LYS A 233 -14.43 -15.65 -1.34
N SER A 234 -15.19 -16.71 -1.60
CA SER A 234 -16.21 -16.71 -2.65
C SER A 234 -17.27 -15.63 -2.35
N ILE A 235 -17.58 -14.78 -3.33
CA ILE A 235 -18.59 -13.74 -3.17
C ILE A 235 -20.01 -14.32 -3.07
N LEU A 236 -20.21 -15.57 -3.49
CA LEU A 236 -21.47 -16.29 -3.34
C LEU A 236 -21.84 -16.55 -1.87
N THR A 237 -20.86 -16.39 -0.97
CA THR A 237 -21.04 -16.56 0.48
C THR A 237 -21.22 -15.25 1.24
N TYR A 238 -21.20 -14.12 0.53
CA TYR A 238 -21.48 -12.82 1.12
C TYR A 238 -22.98 -12.82 1.44
N LYS A 239 -23.33 -12.67 2.71
CA LYS A 239 -24.71 -12.59 3.18
C LYS A 239 -25.07 -11.14 3.44
#